data_AF-A0A6L6X6F9-F1
#
_entry.id   AF-A0A6L6X6F9-F1
#
_cell.length_a   1.000
_cell.length_b   1.000
_cell.length_c   1.000
_cell.angle_alpha   90.00
_cell.angle_beta   90.00
_cell.angle_gamma   90.00
#
_symmetry.space_group_name_H-M   'P 1'
#
loop_
_entity.id
_entity.type
_entity.pdbx_description
1 polymer ?
#
loop_
_entity_poly.entity_id
_entity_poly.type
_entity_poly.pdbx_seq_one_letter_code
_entity_poly.pdbx_strand_id
1 'polypeptide(L)'
;MAADNGPGEEPGEGPDARPGGEPDWDDVVLDADFIRSAEAAEPSARARMLSARWRDGAPEPQPWRSDEPPAGWFFSRRKKKRRRK
;
A
#
# COMPACT_ATOMS: atom_id res chain seq x y z
N MET A 1 -45.46 -32.47 11.18
CA MET A 1 -44.96 -33.16 9.97
C MET A 1 -45.32 -32.28 8.79
N ALA A 2 -44.30 -31.71 8.16
CA ALA A 2 -44.25 -30.98 6.88
C ALA A 2 -43.28 -29.80 7.05
N ALA A 3 -42.00 -30.05 6.77
CA ALA A 3 -41.06 -28.99 6.46
C ALA A 3 -41.31 -28.62 5.00
N ASP A 4 -41.91 -27.46 4.79
CA ASP A 4 -42.06 -26.85 3.47
C ASP A 4 -40.66 -26.45 2.97
N ASN A 5 -40.16 -27.19 1.98
CA ASN A 5 -38.99 -26.80 1.20
C ASN A 5 -39.52 -26.00 0.01
N GLY A 6 -39.61 -24.68 0.17
CA GLY A 6 -39.83 -23.73 -0.92
C GLY A 6 -38.51 -23.36 -1.62
N PRO A 7 -38.47 -23.28 -2.96
CA PRO A 7 -37.23 -23.18 -3.75
C PRO A 7 -36.78 -21.72 -3.96
N GLY A 8 -35.52 -21.57 -4.38
CA GLY A 8 -35.10 -20.45 -5.22
C GLY A 8 -34.31 -19.37 -4.51
N GLU A 9 -32.99 -19.53 -4.54
CA GLU A 9 -32.03 -18.45 -4.40
C GLU A 9 -32.17 -17.56 -5.64
N GLU A 10 -32.88 -16.43 -5.51
CA GLU A 10 -32.88 -15.38 -6.52
C GLU A 10 -31.89 -14.30 -6.06
N PRO A 11 -30.76 -14.09 -6.76
CA PRO A 11 -30.00 -12.87 -6.58
C PRO A 11 -30.88 -11.74 -7.11
N GLY A 12 -31.52 -11.02 -6.20
CA GLY A 12 -32.24 -9.79 -6.51
C GLY A 12 -31.26 -8.74 -6.98
N GLU A 13 -30.88 -8.83 -8.26
CA GLU A 13 -30.31 -7.74 -9.04
C GLU A 13 -31.38 -6.67 -9.16
N GLY A 14 -31.45 -5.81 -8.15
CA GLY A 14 -32.17 -4.56 -8.23
C GLY A 14 -31.35 -3.60 -9.10
N PRO A 15 -31.89 -3.05 -10.19
CA PRO A 15 -31.28 -1.91 -10.84
C PRO A 15 -31.46 -0.72 -9.89
N ASP A 16 -30.50 -0.53 -8.99
CA ASP A 16 -30.40 0.67 -8.15
C ASP A 16 -29.88 1.82 -9.04
N ALA A 17 -30.62 2.09 -10.12
CA ALA A 17 -30.44 3.20 -11.02
C ALA A 17 -30.95 4.46 -10.32
N ARG A 18 -30.13 4.95 -9.38
CA ARG A 18 -30.22 6.35 -8.94
C ARG A 18 -30.05 7.23 -10.17
N PRO A 19 -30.80 8.34 -10.33
CA PRO A 19 -30.57 9.28 -11.42
C PRO A 19 -29.20 9.93 -11.21
N GLY A 20 -28.20 9.38 -11.90
CA GLY A 20 -26.78 9.57 -11.62
C GLY A 20 -26.16 8.23 -11.26
N GLY A 21 -26.03 7.34 -12.26
CA GLY A 21 -25.27 6.11 -12.09
C GLY A 21 -23.88 6.44 -11.56
N GLU A 22 -23.40 5.65 -10.60
CA GLU A 22 -22.01 5.77 -10.14
C GLU A 22 -21.12 5.72 -11.39
N PRO A 23 -20.20 6.68 -11.56
CA PRO A 23 -19.30 6.65 -12.70
C PRO A 23 -18.64 5.27 -12.72
N ASP A 24 -18.69 4.63 -13.88
CA ASP A 24 -18.04 3.34 -14.06
C ASP A 24 -16.55 3.53 -13.80
N TRP A 25 -16.09 3.03 -12.66
CA TRP A 25 -14.71 3.19 -12.22
C TRP A 25 -13.74 2.42 -13.12
N ASP A 26 -14.24 1.45 -13.87
CA ASP A 26 -13.44 0.64 -14.79
C ASP A 26 -12.98 1.44 -16.03
N ASP A 27 -13.70 2.50 -16.39
CA ASP A 27 -13.37 3.39 -17.52
C ASP A 27 -12.52 4.63 -17.12
N VAL A 28 -12.26 4.83 -15.81
CA VAL A 28 -11.49 5.98 -15.32
C VAL A 28 -9.99 5.78 -15.52
N VAL A 29 -9.36 6.68 -16.29
CA VAL A 29 -7.91 6.67 -16.51
C VAL A 29 -7.18 7.41 -15.38
N LEU A 30 -6.43 6.67 -14.57
CA LEU A 30 -5.67 7.18 -13.41
C LEU A 30 -4.27 7.67 -13.79
N ASP A 31 -4.20 8.68 -14.66
CA ASP A 31 -2.94 9.27 -15.12
C ASP A 31 -2.51 10.51 -14.31
N ALA A 32 -1.43 11.17 -14.76
CA ALA A 32 -0.90 12.35 -14.10
C ALA A 32 -1.83 13.56 -14.20
N ASP A 33 -2.62 13.68 -15.26
CA ASP A 33 -3.56 14.78 -15.44
C ASP A 33 -4.78 14.61 -14.53
N PHE A 34 -5.29 13.37 -14.38
CA PHE A 34 -6.30 13.03 -13.39
C PHE A 34 -5.86 13.43 -11.98
N ILE A 35 -4.65 13.03 -11.56
CA ILE A 35 -4.09 13.39 -10.24
C ILE A 35 -3.97 14.92 -10.09
N ARG A 36 -3.51 15.64 -11.12
CA ARG A 36 -3.35 17.10 -11.09
C ARG A 36 -4.66 17.86 -11.06
N SER A 37 -5.74 17.27 -11.57
CA SER A 37 -7.08 17.88 -11.59
C SER A 37 -7.79 17.84 -10.23
N ALA A 38 -7.32 17.00 -9.31
CA ALA A 38 -7.89 16.91 -7.97
C ALA A 38 -7.81 18.27 -7.25
N GLU A 39 -8.96 18.77 -6.79
CA GLU A 39 -9.05 20.03 -6.05
C GLU A 39 -8.30 19.98 -4.71
N ALA A 40 -8.30 18.81 -4.07
CA ALA A 40 -7.62 18.58 -2.80
C ALA A 40 -6.32 17.79 -3.01
N ALA A 41 -5.19 18.44 -2.69
CA ALA A 41 -3.88 17.80 -2.61
C ALA A 41 -3.53 17.50 -1.15
N GLU A 42 -4.24 16.57 -0.54
CA GLU A 42 -3.89 16.13 0.82
C GLU A 42 -2.71 15.16 0.83
N PRO A 43 -1.85 15.20 1.86
CA PRO A 43 -0.84 14.17 2.04
C PRO A 43 -1.50 12.80 2.18
N SER A 44 -0.82 11.77 1.66
CA SER A 44 -1.26 10.39 1.80
C SER A 44 -1.57 10.05 3.26
N ALA A 45 -2.51 9.14 3.49
CA ALA A 45 -2.87 8.71 4.85
C ALA A 45 -1.62 8.33 5.68
N ARG A 46 -0.67 7.64 5.05
CA ARG A 46 0.62 7.28 5.66
C ARG A 46 1.46 8.50 6.03
N ALA A 47 1.54 9.52 5.16
CA ALA A 47 2.27 10.75 5.46
C ALA A 47 1.65 11.47 6.66
N ARG A 48 0.33 11.60 6.72
CA ARG A 48 -0.37 12.19 7.88
C ARG A 48 -0.10 11.41 9.17
N MET A 49 -0.12 10.07 9.11
CA MET A 49 0.22 9.22 10.26
C MET A 49 1.66 9.42 10.74
N LEU A 50 2.63 9.47 9.82
CA LEU A 50 4.04 9.71 10.16
C LEU A 50 4.24 11.11 10.73
N SER A 51 3.63 12.13 10.15
CA SER A 51 3.68 13.50 10.65
C SER A 51 3.12 13.59 12.06
N ALA A 52 1.96 12.99 12.34
CA ALA A 52 1.39 12.95 13.69
C ALA A 52 2.32 12.25 14.67
N ARG A 53 2.85 11.07 14.31
CA ARG A 53 3.80 10.32 15.15
C ARG A 53 5.07 11.11 15.45
N TRP A 54 5.60 11.88 14.49
CA TRP A 54 6.87 12.59 14.64
C TRP A 54 6.73 14.00 15.23
N ARG A 55 5.50 14.51 15.39
CA ARG A 55 5.27 15.76 16.14
C ARG A 55 5.77 15.68 17.58
N ASP A 56 5.63 14.52 18.21
CA ASP A 56 6.04 14.28 19.59
C ASP A 56 7.50 13.83 19.72
N GLY A 57 8.15 13.51 18.60
CA GLY A 57 9.54 13.06 18.56
C GLY A 57 9.89 12.40 17.23
N ALA A 58 10.83 13.00 16.50
CA ALA A 58 11.40 12.39 15.32
C ALA A 58 12.22 11.14 15.70
N PRO A 59 12.34 10.14 14.81
CA PRO A 59 13.25 9.04 15.05
C PRO A 59 14.69 9.56 15.10
N GLU A 60 15.50 8.98 15.98
CA GLU A 60 16.94 9.26 16.01
C GLU A 60 17.55 9.00 14.62
N PRO A 61 18.50 9.84 14.16
CA PRO A 61 19.15 9.67 12.88
C PRO A 61 19.88 8.33 12.87
N GLN A 62 19.40 7.42 12.02
CA GLN A 62 20.10 6.17 11.81
C GLN A 62 21.38 6.44 11.02
N PRO A 63 22.51 5.79 11.35
CA PRO A 63 23.73 5.93 10.59
C PRO A 63 23.45 5.53 9.13
N TRP A 64 24.02 6.27 8.16
CA TRP A 64 23.74 6.12 6.72
C TRP A 64 24.07 4.73 6.15
N ARG A 65 24.69 3.91 7.01
CA ARG A 65 24.96 2.49 6.89
C ARG A 65 24.82 1.92 8.30
N SER A 66 23.95 0.93 8.46
CA SER A 66 24.13 -0.10 9.47
C SER A 66 25.48 -0.77 9.17
N ASP A 67 26.58 -0.29 9.73
CA ASP A 67 27.90 -0.93 9.57
C ASP A 67 27.89 -2.38 10.07
N GLU A 68 26.88 -2.73 10.87
CA GLU A 68 26.51 -4.09 11.23
C GLU A 68 25.49 -4.65 10.23
N PRO A 69 25.86 -5.59 9.34
CA PRO A 69 24.89 -6.24 8.47
C PRO A 69 23.88 -7.02 9.32
N PRO A 70 22.57 -6.79 9.14
CA PRO A 70 21.55 -7.50 9.89
C PRO A 70 21.56 -8.96 9.44
N ALA A 71 21.97 -9.86 10.32
CA ALA A 71 21.97 -11.30 10.12
C ALA A 71 22.69 -11.77 8.82
N GLY A 72 23.98 -12.07 8.92
CA GLY A 72 24.54 -13.14 8.08
C GLY A 72 24.90 -12.80 6.64
N TRP A 73 24.62 -11.61 6.10
CA TRP A 73 25.03 -11.22 4.73
C TRP A 73 26.49 -10.76 4.63
N PHE A 74 27.38 -11.38 5.40
CA PHE A 74 28.80 -11.34 5.13
C PHE A 74 29.09 -12.22 3.90
N PHE A 75 29.22 -11.62 2.72
CA PHE A 75 30.10 -12.20 1.72
C PHE A 75 31.48 -12.27 2.37
N SER A 76 31.90 -13.48 2.69
CA SER A 76 33.16 -13.83 3.33
C SER A 76 34.34 -13.12 2.67
N ARG A 77 34.76 -11.96 3.18
CA ARG A 77 36.04 -11.35 2.81
C ARG A 77 37.16 -12.02 3.60
N ARG A 78 37.36 -13.32 3.42
CA ARG A 78 38.50 -14.04 4.01
C ARG A 78 39.42 -14.63 2.93
N LYS A 79 40.65 -14.10 2.96
CA LYS A 79 41.92 -14.60 2.40
C LYS A 79 42.12 -14.58 0.88
N LYS A 80 42.80 -13.53 0.39
CA LYS A 80 43.90 -13.72 -0.58
C LYS A 80 45.23 -13.44 0.12
N LYS A 81 45.83 -14.51 0.65
CA LYS A 81 47.12 -14.53 1.33
C LYS A 81 48.21 -14.18 0.30
N ARG A 82 49.04 -13.18 0.60
CA ARG A 82 50.22 -12.75 -0.17
C ARG A 82 51.06 -13.96 -0.60
N ARG A 83 51.29 -14.14 -1.91
CA ARG A 83 52.37 -15.00 -2.43
C ARG A 83 53.56 -14.10 -2.71
N ARG A 84 54.64 -14.27 -1.95
CA ARG A 84 55.98 -13.78 -2.29
C ARG A 84 56.58 -14.75 -3.31
N LYS A 85 57.04 -14.24 -4.44
CA LYS A 85 58.30 -14.66 -5.08
C LYS A 85 58.80 -13.50 -5.93
#